data_AF-A0A956BR62-F1
#
_entry.id   AF-A0A956BR62-F1
#
_cell.length_a   1.000
_cell.length_b   1.000
_cell.length_c   1.000
_cell.angle_alpha   90.00
_cell.angle_beta   90.00
_cell.angle_gamma   90.00
#
_symmetry.space_group_name_H-M   'P 1'
#
loop_
_entity.id
_entity.type
_entity.pdbx_description
1 polymer ?
#
loop_
_entity_poly.entity_id
_entity_poly.type
_entity_poly.pdbx_seq_one_letter_code
_entity_poly.pdbx_strand_id
1 'polypeptide(L)'
;WQAWIEVTFMRMRASLLQHPGVLPLMGSSASYGLQSLRIIEKLLGALRGAGLDGDAVARMLHVLVSYTLGAVAIEIAAREQQQSLEGGTQLESQRKLRERFEGADITEFPNLVALAPKLSRFVEEAEFELGLRQIIHSFTP
;
A
#
# COMPACT_ATOMS: atom_id res chain seq x y z
N TRP A 1 -6.88 13.70 14.00
CA TRP A 1 -6.79 13.72 12.53
C TRP A 1 -6.07 12.46 12.00
N GLN A 2 -4.95 12.06 12.61
CA GLN A 2 -4.17 10.84 12.25
C GLN A 2 -5.05 9.58 12.14
N ALA A 3 -5.73 9.18 13.21
CA ALA A 3 -6.60 7.99 13.22
C ALA A 3 -7.72 8.03 12.16
N TRP A 4 -8.24 9.23 11.86
CA TRP A 4 -9.25 9.38 10.80
C TRP A 4 -8.64 9.15 9.42
N ILE A 5 -7.45 9.70 9.15
CA ILE A 5 -6.70 9.46 7.90
C ILE A 5 -6.36 7.98 7.77
N GLU A 6 -5.87 7.36 8.83
CA GLU A 6 -5.55 5.92 8.86
C GLU A 6 -6.77 5.08 8.45
N VAL A 7 -7.91 5.27 9.12
CA VAL A 7 -9.16 4.57 8.77
C VAL A 7 -9.61 4.86 7.34
N THR A 8 -9.46 6.10 6.85
CA THR A 8 -9.82 6.47 5.47
C THR A 8 -9.00 5.71 4.44
N PHE A 9 -7.68 5.62 4.59
CA PHE A 9 -6.82 4.92 3.64
C PHE A 9 -6.90 3.39 3.78
N MET A 10 -7.16 2.85 4.98
CA MET A 10 -7.50 1.44 5.16
C MET A 10 -8.78 1.07 4.39
N ARG A 11 -9.82 1.91 4.46
CA ARG A 11 -11.06 1.72 3.69
C ARG A 11 -10.86 1.86 2.19
N MET A 12 -10.02 2.81 1.76
CA MET A 12 -9.64 2.95 0.35
C MET A 12 -8.97 1.69 -0.16
N ARG A 13 -7.97 1.15 0.55
CA ARG A 13 -7.33 -0.13 0.22
C ARG A 13 -8.36 -1.25 0.10
N ALA A 14 -9.21 -1.44 1.12
CA ALA A 14 -10.20 -2.51 1.13
C ALA A 14 -11.15 -2.42 -0.09
N SER A 15 -11.62 -1.21 -0.42
CA SER A 15 -12.51 -0.98 -1.57
C SER A 15 -11.82 -1.28 -2.91
N LEU A 16 -10.55 -0.87 -3.06
CA LEU A 16 -9.79 -1.15 -4.28
C LEU A 16 -9.48 -2.64 -4.45
N LEU A 17 -9.20 -3.37 -3.36
CA LEU A 17 -9.02 -4.82 -3.39
C LEU A 17 -10.32 -5.58 -3.71
N GLN A 18 -11.48 -5.05 -3.31
CA GLN A 18 -12.80 -5.58 -3.68
C GLN A 18 -13.16 -5.31 -5.15
N HIS A 19 -12.62 -4.23 -5.73
CA HIS A 19 -12.87 -3.83 -7.11
C HIS A 19 -11.58 -3.56 -7.91
N PRO A 20 -10.74 -4.59 -8.17
CA PRO A 20 -9.46 -4.43 -8.87
C PRO A 20 -9.53 -3.67 -10.20
N GLY A 21 -10.62 -3.86 -10.96
CA GLY A 21 -10.84 -3.21 -12.27
C GLY A 21 -10.97 -1.68 -12.20
N VAL A 22 -11.04 -1.09 -11.00
CA VAL A 22 -11.05 0.37 -10.80
C VAL A 22 -9.63 0.94 -10.84
N LEU A 23 -8.59 0.16 -10.49
CA LEU A 23 -7.21 0.66 -10.44
C LEU A 23 -6.72 1.28 -11.77
N PRO A 24 -6.95 0.67 -12.95
CA PRO A 24 -6.54 1.27 -14.23
C PRO A 24 -7.25 2.59 -14.55
N LEU A 25 -8.37 2.89 -13.89
CA LEU A 25 -9.12 4.13 -14.05
C LEU A 25 -8.62 5.25 -13.12
N MET A 26 -7.76 4.91 -12.16
CA MET A 26 -7.15 5.89 -11.25
C MET A 26 -6.23 6.84 -12.01
N GLY A 27 -6.40 8.14 -11.80
CA GLY A 27 -5.71 9.19 -12.55
C GLY A 27 -6.50 9.75 -13.74
N SER A 28 -7.61 9.12 -14.13
CA SER A 28 -8.58 9.73 -15.05
C SER A 28 -9.51 10.72 -14.34
N SER A 29 -10.27 11.52 -15.10
CA SER A 29 -11.30 12.41 -14.56
C SER A 29 -12.36 11.67 -13.71
N ALA A 30 -12.57 10.37 -13.97
CA ALA A 30 -13.46 9.51 -13.18
C ALA A 30 -13.01 9.36 -11.71
N SER A 31 -11.73 9.63 -11.41
CA SER A 31 -11.19 9.59 -10.04
C SER A 31 -11.70 10.73 -9.14
N TYR A 32 -12.19 11.81 -9.75
CA TYR A 32 -12.56 13.07 -9.08
C TYR A 32 -14.07 13.28 -9.01
N GLY A 33 -14.84 12.22 -8.79
CA GLY A 33 -16.26 12.33 -8.49
C GLY A 33 -16.53 13.17 -7.23
N LEU A 34 -17.75 13.69 -7.09
CA LEU A 34 -18.12 14.61 -6.01
C LEU A 34 -17.81 14.08 -4.59
N GLN A 35 -17.95 12.77 -4.38
CA GLN A 35 -17.63 12.15 -3.08
C GLN A 35 -16.11 12.12 -2.83
N SER A 36 -15.30 11.82 -3.86
CA SER A 36 -13.84 11.89 -3.78
C SER A 36 -13.39 13.32 -3.44
N LEU A 37 -13.95 14.33 -4.09
CA LEU A 37 -13.65 15.74 -3.81
C LEU A 37 -13.98 16.14 -2.37
N ARG A 38 -15.12 15.68 -1.82
CA ARG A 38 -15.48 15.92 -0.42
C ARG A 38 -14.52 15.25 0.56
N ILE A 39 -14.06 14.04 0.26
CA ILE A 39 -13.08 13.32 1.10
C ILE A 39 -11.74 14.05 1.06
N ILE A 40 -11.29 14.48 -0.12
CA ILE A 40 -10.07 15.26 -0.30
C ILE A 40 -10.17 16.56 0.51
N GLU A 41 -11.23 17.35 0.34
CA GLU A 41 -11.42 18.60 1.08
C GLU A 41 -11.39 18.39 2.61
N LYS A 42 -12.07 17.34 3.11
CA LYS A 42 -12.06 17.00 4.53
C LYS A 42 -10.66 16.63 5.03
N LEU A 43 -9.88 15.92 4.21
CA LEU A 43 -8.49 15.58 4.52
C LEU A 43 -7.61 16.84 4.58
N LEU A 44 -7.69 17.69 3.56
CA LEU A 44 -6.95 18.95 3.50
C LEU A 44 -7.27 19.84 4.70
N GLY A 45 -8.56 19.97 5.05
CA GLY A 45 -9.02 20.71 6.22
C GLY A 45 -8.49 20.12 7.53
N ALA A 46 -8.49 18.79 7.69
CA ALA A 46 -7.98 18.13 8.88
C ALA A 46 -6.46 18.33 9.06
N LEU A 47 -5.68 18.28 7.97
CA LEU A 47 -4.23 18.50 8.02
C LEU A 47 -3.88 19.96 8.29
N ARG A 48 -4.55 20.91 7.62
CA ARG A 48 -4.38 22.35 7.89
C ARG A 48 -4.76 22.70 9.33
N GLY A 49 -5.86 22.13 9.84
CA GLY A 49 -6.30 22.30 11.22
C GLY A 49 -5.32 21.72 12.25
N ALA A 50 -4.43 20.81 11.84
CA ALA A 50 -3.36 20.27 12.66
C ALA A 50 -2.06 21.12 12.61
N GLY A 51 -2.05 22.23 11.87
CA GLY A 51 -0.91 23.15 11.78
C GLY A 51 0.07 22.87 10.65
N LEU A 52 -0.22 21.93 9.75
CA LEU A 52 0.63 21.69 8.58
C LEU A 52 0.46 22.84 7.57
N ASP A 53 1.59 23.27 6.97
CA ASP A 53 1.58 24.23 5.87
C ASP A 53 1.04 23.63 4.58
N GLY A 54 0.77 24.48 3.57
CA GLY A 54 0.17 24.05 2.31
C GLY A 54 1.00 23.00 1.57
N ASP A 55 2.32 23.10 1.61
CA ASP A 55 3.22 22.20 0.91
C ASP A 55 3.28 20.83 1.60
N ALA A 56 3.30 20.81 2.94
CA ALA A 56 3.25 19.59 3.74
C ALA A 56 1.92 18.86 3.55
N VAL A 57 0.80 19.60 3.52
CA VAL A 57 -0.53 19.06 3.24
C VAL A 57 -0.57 18.39 1.87
N ALA A 58 -0.10 19.07 0.82
CA ALA A 58 -0.08 18.54 -0.54
C ALA A 58 0.82 17.29 -0.65
N ARG A 59 2.03 17.34 -0.09
CA ARG A 59 2.95 16.19 -0.05
C ARG A 59 2.33 14.99 0.66
N MET A 60 1.70 15.21 1.81
CA MET A 60 1.08 14.13 2.56
C MET A 60 -0.04 13.45 1.77
N LEU A 61 -0.92 14.21 1.11
CA LEU A 61 -1.96 13.63 0.26
C LEU A 61 -1.35 12.78 -0.88
N HIS A 62 -0.35 13.31 -1.59
CA HIS A 62 0.31 12.57 -2.66
C HIS A 62 0.95 11.27 -2.18
N VAL A 63 1.70 11.32 -1.07
CA VAL A 63 2.36 10.12 -0.52
C VAL A 63 1.34 9.08 -0.10
N LEU A 64 0.27 9.47 0.61
CA LEU A 64 -0.76 8.52 1.07
C LEU A 64 -1.49 7.85 -0.09
N VAL A 65 -1.85 8.61 -1.13
CA VAL A 65 -2.50 8.07 -2.33
C VAL A 65 -1.56 7.14 -3.10
N SER A 66 -0.34 7.58 -3.40
CA SER A 66 0.64 6.77 -4.14
C SER A 66 1.02 5.49 -3.39
N TYR A 67 1.22 5.58 -2.08
CA TYR A 67 1.49 4.42 -1.23
C TYR A 67 0.35 3.40 -1.28
N THR A 68 -0.89 3.89 -1.15
CA THR A 68 -2.09 3.03 -1.19
C THR A 68 -2.28 2.36 -2.54
N LEU A 69 -2.18 3.12 -3.63
CA LEU A 69 -2.32 2.56 -4.99
C LEU A 69 -1.22 1.54 -5.29
N GLY A 70 0.03 1.83 -4.93
CA GLY A 70 1.15 0.92 -5.11
C GLY A 70 0.98 -0.38 -4.33
N ALA A 71 0.59 -0.29 -3.05
CA ALA A 71 0.34 -1.46 -2.21
C ALA A 71 -0.77 -2.35 -2.77
N VAL A 72 -1.90 -1.75 -3.17
CA VAL A 72 -3.04 -2.49 -3.76
C VAL A 72 -2.64 -3.13 -5.09
N ALA A 73 -1.92 -2.42 -5.96
CA ALA A 73 -1.50 -2.96 -7.26
C ALA A 73 -0.59 -4.20 -7.10
N ILE A 74 0.37 -4.15 -6.18
CA ILE A 74 1.25 -5.29 -5.87
C ILE A 74 0.44 -6.47 -5.32
N GLU A 75 -0.51 -6.19 -4.43
CA GLU A 75 -1.34 -7.23 -3.81
C GLU A 75 -2.29 -7.90 -4.81
N ILE A 76 -2.89 -7.15 -5.72
CA ILE A 76 -3.72 -7.70 -6.80
C ILE A 76 -2.88 -8.59 -7.72
N ALA A 77 -1.72 -8.10 -8.17
CA ALA A 77 -0.83 -8.88 -9.02
C ALA A 77 -0.39 -10.20 -8.33
N ALA A 78 -0.11 -10.15 -7.03
CA ALA A 78 0.21 -11.35 -6.25
C ALA A 78 -0.96 -12.34 -6.18
N ARG A 79 -2.20 -11.86 -6.01
CA ARG A 79 -3.42 -12.69 -5.99
C ARG A 79 -3.70 -13.31 -7.36
N GLU A 80 -3.55 -12.55 -8.44
CA GLU A 80 -3.72 -13.03 -9.82
C GLU A 80 -2.69 -14.11 -10.16
N GLN A 81 -1.41 -13.90 -9.78
CA GLN A 81 -0.36 -14.89 -9.97
C GLN A 81 -0.68 -16.20 -9.22
N GLN A 82 -1.20 -16.13 -7.99
CA GLN A 82 -1.64 -17.30 -7.23
C GLN A 82 -2.78 -18.06 -7.93
N GLN A 83 -3.77 -17.34 -8.48
CA GLN A 83 -4.89 -17.95 -9.19
C GLN A 83 -4.47 -18.64 -10.50
N SER A 84 -3.46 -18.09 -11.19
CA SER A 84 -2.95 -18.64 -12.46
C SER A 84 -2.12 -19.92 -12.28
N LEU A 85 -1.51 -20.11 -11.11
CA LEU A 85 -0.79 -21.33 -10.75
C LEU A 85 -1.81 -22.32 -10.20
N GLU A 86 -2.27 -23.27 -11.02
CA GLU A 86 -3.26 -24.30 -10.69
C GLU A 86 -3.21 -24.76 -9.22
N GLY A 87 -4.07 -24.18 -8.36
CA GLY A 87 -4.24 -24.60 -6.96
C GLY A 87 -3.19 -24.12 -5.95
N GLY A 88 -2.28 -23.21 -6.31
CA GLY A 88 -1.25 -22.72 -5.38
C GLY A 88 -1.81 -21.79 -4.29
N THR A 89 -1.64 -22.17 -3.03
CA THR A 89 -1.98 -21.29 -1.88
C THR A 89 -0.99 -20.13 -1.75
N GLN A 90 -1.39 -19.04 -1.09
CA GLN A 90 -0.50 -17.92 -0.73
C GLN A 90 0.76 -18.41 0.03
N LEU A 91 0.60 -19.43 0.89
CA LEU A 91 1.69 -20.05 1.64
C LEU A 91 2.70 -20.76 0.73
N GLU A 92 2.24 -21.45 -0.31
CA GLU A 92 3.12 -22.12 -1.27
C GLU A 92 3.89 -21.12 -2.13
N SER A 93 3.24 -20.05 -2.57
CA SER A 93 3.90 -18.96 -3.30
C SER A 93 4.96 -18.27 -2.44
N GLN A 94 4.67 -18.04 -1.17
CA GLN A 94 5.63 -17.52 -0.19
C GLN A 94 6.81 -18.48 0.00
N ARG A 95 6.54 -19.78 0.15
CA ARG A 95 7.58 -20.81 0.31
C ARG A 95 8.50 -20.84 -0.90
N LYS A 96 7.96 -20.88 -2.12
CA LYS A 96 8.74 -20.88 -3.36
C LYS A 96 9.61 -19.63 -3.49
N LEU A 97 9.08 -18.45 -3.14
CA LEU A 97 9.84 -17.21 -3.17
C LEU A 97 10.99 -17.23 -2.14
N ARG A 98 10.72 -17.77 -0.94
CA ARG A 98 11.74 -17.96 0.09
C ARG A 98 12.85 -18.90 -0.37
N GLU A 99 12.50 -20.08 -0.89
CA GLU A 99 13.46 -21.06 -1.42
C GLU A 99 14.34 -20.44 -2.51
N ARG A 100 13.75 -19.60 -3.38
CA ARG A 100 14.49 -18.87 -4.41
C ARG A 100 15.50 -17.86 -3.82
N PHE A 101 15.13 -17.15 -2.75
CA PHE A 101 16.03 -16.20 -2.08
C PHE A 101 17.11 -16.91 -1.27
N GLU A 102 16.78 -18.01 -0.59
CA GLU A 102 17.74 -18.83 0.17
C GLU A 102 18.73 -19.55 -0.74
N GLY A 103 18.32 -19.93 -1.96
CA GLY A 103 19.16 -20.57 -2.96
C GLY A 103 20.01 -19.63 -3.81
N ALA A 104 19.97 -18.31 -3.59
CA ALA A 104 20.81 -17.35 -4.29
C ALA A 104 22.29 -17.49 -3.87
N ASP A 105 23.23 -17.11 -4.75
CA ASP A 105 24.65 -17.12 -4.40
C ASP A 105 24.92 -16.15 -3.25
N ILE A 106 25.30 -16.70 -2.08
CA ILE A 106 25.56 -15.92 -0.86
C ILE A 106 26.75 -14.96 -1.01
N THR A 107 27.70 -15.27 -1.89
CA THR A 107 28.87 -14.43 -2.13
C THR A 107 28.49 -13.16 -2.91
N GLU A 108 27.44 -13.22 -3.72
CA GLU A 108 26.90 -12.09 -4.50
C GLU A 108 25.72 -11.40 -3.79
N PHE A 109 24.85 -12.17 -3.11
CA PHE A 109 23.60 -11.69 -2.51
C PHE A 109 23.49 -11.96 -0.99
N PRO A 110 24.47 -11.54 -0.17
CA PRO A 110 24.49 -11.88 1.26
C PRO A 110 23.25 -11.40 2.03
N ASN A 111 22.75 -10.21 1.70
CA ASN A 111 21.56 -9.63 2.36
C ASN A 111 20.26 -10.33 1.95
N LEU A 112 20.16 -10.77 0.69
CA LEU A 112 18.95 -11.42 0.17
C LEU A 112 18.73 -12.76 0.86
N VAL A 113 19.79 -13.57 0.95
CA VAL A 113 19.77 -14.87 1.63
C VAL A 113 19.49 -14.66 3.12
N ALA A 114 20.19 -13.73 3.78
CA ALA A 114 20.03 -13.47 5.21
C ALA A 114 18.62 -12.99 5.60
N LEU A 115 17.96 -12.22 4.73
CA LEU A 115 16.62 -11.66 4.97
C LEU A 115 15.51 -12.44 4.27
N ALA A 116 15.81 -13.56 3.61
CA ALA A 116 14.85 -14.34 2.82
C ALA A 116 13.53 -14.62 3.56
N PRO A 117 13.50 -15.05 4.85
CA PRO A 117 12.25 -15.33 5.56
C PRO A 117 11.39 -14.08 5.84
N LYS A 118 11.99 -12.89 5.82
CA LYS A 118 11.29 -11.60 6.00
C LYS A 118 10.82 -11.07 4.65
N LEU A 119 11.69 -11.09 3.64
CA LEU A 119 11.41 -10.56 2.30
C LEU A 119 10.45 -11.43 1.49
N SER A 120 10.33 -12.72 1.80
CA SER A 120 9.35 -13.59 1.15
C SER A 120 7.92 -13.39 1.67
N ARG A 121 7.71 -12.55 2.69
CA ARG A 121 6.37 -12.28 3.22
C ARG A 121 5.58 -11.40 2.28
N PHE A 122 4.32 -11.75 2.05
CA PHE A 122 3.42 -10.90 1.29
C PHE A 122 2.95 -9.73 2.14
N VAL A 123 2.63 -8.62 1.48
CA VAL A 123 2.00 -7.48 2.15
C VAL A 123 0.61 -7.91 2.60
N GLU A 124 0.46 -8.06 3.91
CA GLU A 124 -0.83 -8.25 4.56
C GLU A 124 -1.36 -6.91 5.08
N GLU A 125 -2.61 -6.91 5.53
CA GLU A 125 -3.26 -5.71 6.06
C GLU A 125 -2.44 -5.02 7.15
N ALA A 126 -1.80 -5.79 8.04
CA ALA A 126 -0.97 -5.27 9.12
C ALA A 126 0.29 -4.53 8.61
N GLU A 127 0.93 -5.00 7.54
CA GLU A 127 2.12 -4.35 6.97
C GLU A 127 1.76 -3.04 6.26
N PHE A 128 0.60 -3.03 5.58
CA PHE A 128 0.06 -1.80 5.00
C PHE A 128 -0.29 -0.78 6.09
N GLU A 129 -0.98 -1.21 7.14
CA GLU A 129 -1.34 -0.35 8.26
C GLU A 129 -0.10 0.22 8.96
N LEU A 130 0.93 -0.60 9.18
CA LEU A 130 2.20 -0.15 9.76
C LEU A 130 2.87 0.93 8.91
N GLY A 131 3.00 0.71 7.60
CA GLY A 131 3.60 1.70 6.70
C GLY A 131 2.77 2.99 6.61
N LEU A 132 1.44 2.88 6.63
CA LEU A 132 0.53 4.02 6.69
C LEU A 132 0.76 4.86 7.95
N ARG A 133 0.87 4.23 9.12
CA ARG A 133 1.17 4.92 10.38
C ARG A 133 2.55 5.59 10.35
N GLN A 134 3.56 4.94 9.79
CA GLN A 134 4.91 5.51 9.65
C GLN A 134 4.90 6.76 8.76
N ILE A 135 4.18 6.71 7.63
CA ILE A 135 3.97 7.87 6.76
C ILE A 135 3.30 8.98 7.55
N ILE A 136 2.15 8.73 8.19
CA ILE A 136 1.42 9.75 8.95
C ILE A 136 2.31 10.39 10.04
N HIS A 137 3.09 9.58 10.75
CA HIS A 137 4.00 10.04 11.78
C HIS A 137 5.10 10.96 11.23
N SER A 138 5.61 10.71 10.02
CA SER A 138 6.66 11.54 9.40
C SER A 138 6.24 12.98 9.08
N PHE A 139 4.93 13.26 9.05
CA PHE A 139 4.37 14.62 8.85
C PHE A 139 3.86 15.24 10.15
N THR A 140 4.03 14.55 11.28
CA THR A 140 3.67 15.09 12.59
C THR A 140 4.89 15.86 13.12
N PRO A 141 4.74 17.12 13.54
CA PRO A 141 5.83 17.89 14.15
C PRO A 141 6.28 17.33 15.50
#